data_AF-A0A453JRK7-F1
#
_entry.id   AF-A0A453JRK7-F1
#
_cell.length_a   1.000
_cell.length_b   1.000
_cell.length_c   1.000
_cell.angle_alpha   90.00
_cell.angle_beta   90.00
_cell.angle_gamma   90.00
#
_symmetry.space_group_name_H-M   'P 1'
#
loop_
_entity.id
_entity.type
_entity.pdbx_description
1 polymer ?
#
loop_
_entity_poly.entity_id
_entity_poly.type
_entity_poly.pdbx_seq_one_letter_code
_entity_poly.pdbx_strand_id
1 'polypeptide(L)'
;MLTPNQFEVELLTGLRITSEQDGLKACNTLHSAGPRKVIITSALIEDKLLLIGSYKRTEEQPPEQFKIEIPKIPAYFTGTGDLTTALLLGWSNKYPDNLEKAAELAVSSLQALLRRTVEDYKRAGFDPASSSLEIRLIQSQDEIRNPRVTCNAMKYK
;
A
#
# COMPACT_ATOMS: atom_id res chain seq x y z
N MET A 1 3.01 0.21 13.71
CA MET A 1 3.15 -0.10 12.28
C MET A 1 3.76 1.13 11.62
N LEU A 2 4.65 0.95 10.65
CA LEU A 2 5.22 2.04 9.86
C LEU A 2 4.83 1.84 8.39
N THR A 3 4.40 2.90 7.70
CA THR A 3 3.84 2.82 6.34
C THR A 3 4.53 3.79 5.37
N PRO A 4 5.85 3.72 5.17
CA PRO A 4 6.55 4.68 4.31
C PRO A 4 6.23 4.43 2.84
N ASN A 5 6.26 5.45 1.99
CA ASN A 5 6.44 5.25 0.54
C ASN A 5 7.93 5.02 0.19
N GLN A 6 8.25 4.74 -1.07
CA GLN A 6 9.63 4.53 -1.52
C GLN A 6 10.59 5.66 -1.14
N PHE A 7 10.20 6.92 -1.36
CA PHE A 7 11.06 8.06 -1.04
C PHE A 7 11.36 8.13 0.47
N GLU A 8 10.33 7.94 1.30
CA GLU A 8 10.47 7.98 2.76
C GLU A 8 11.33 6.83 3.29
N VAL A 9 11.17 5.61 2.79
CA VAL A 9 12.00 4.48 3.24
C VAL A 9 13.46 4.64 2.81
N GLU A 10 13.72 5.21 1.63
CA GLU A 10 15.07 5.52 1.18
C GLU A 10 15.74 6.56 2.11
N LEU A 11 14.99 7.59 2.52
CA LEU A 11 15.47 8.58 3.50
C LEU A 11 15.72 7.98 4.89
N LEU A 12 14.80 7.15 5.38
CA LEU A 12 14.89 6.57 6.73
C LEU A 12 16.01 5.53 6.85
N THR A 13 16.34 4.84 5.76
CA THR A 13 17.32 3.74 5.76
C THR A 13 18.66 4.10 5.12
N GLY A 14 18.73 5.18 4.33
CA GLY A 14 19.88 5.51 3.50
C GLY A 14 20.14 4.54 2.35
N LEU A 15 19.24 3.56 2.12
CA LEU A 15 19.33 2.60 1.04
C LEU A 15 18.56 3.11 -0.17
N ARG A 16 19.09 2.89 -1.38
CA ARG A 16 18.34 3.15 -2.62
C ARG A 16 17.54 1.89 -2.97
N ILE A 17 16.24 2.03 -3.24
CA ILE A 17 15.41 0.92 -3.71
C ILE A 17 15.41 0.93 -5.23
N THR A 18 16.06 -0.07 -5.83
CA THR A 18 16.02 -0.34 -7.28
C THR A 18 15.57 -1.76 -7.61
N SER A 19 15.54 -2.65 -6.61
CA SER A 19 15.04 -4.02 -6.71
C SER A 19 14.12 -4.39 -5.55
N GLU A 20 13.35 -5.47 -5.70
CA GLU A 20 12.54 -6.02 -4.61
C GLU A 20 13.41 -6.37 -3.39
N GLN A 21 14.61 -6.92 -3.64
CA GLN A 21 15.55 -7.31 -2.59
C GLN A 21 16.03 -6.11 -1.75
N ASP A 22 16.15 -4.93 -2.34
CA ASP A 22 16.49 -3.70 -1.62
C ASP A 22 15.33 -3.27 -0.71
N GLY A 23 14.09 -3.39 -1.20
CA GLY A 23 12.89 -3.18 -0.38
C GLY A 23 12.84 -4.12 0.82
N LEU A 24 13.14 -5.41 0.63
CA LEU A 24 13.21 -6.39 1.73
C LEU A 24 14.27 -6.03 2.78
N LYS A 25 15.47 -5.63 2.32
CA LYS A 25 16.56 -5.17 3.20
C LYS A 25 16.17 -3.91 3.96
N ALA A 26 15.53 -2.95 3.29
CA ALA A 26 15.09 -1.72 3.92
C ALA A 26 14.03 -1.97 5.00
N CYS A 27 13.08 -2.88 4.76
CA CYS A 27 12.16 -3.35 5.79
C CYS A 27 12.90 -3.94 7.01
N ASN A 28 13.94 -4.75 6.79
CA ASN A 28 14.74 -5.34 7.86
C ASN A 28 15.50 -4.27 8.67
N THR A 29 16.06 -3.26 8.00
CA THR A 29 16.68 -2.09 8.67
C THR A 29 15.66 -1.36 9.53
N LEU A 30 14.44 -1.12 9.02
CA LEU A 30 13.38 -0.47 9.78
C LEU A 30 12.90 -1.30 10.97
N HIS A 31 12.85 -2.63 10.85
CA HIS A 31 12.53 -3.49 11.99
C HIS A 31 13.52 -3.33 13.15
N SER A 32 14.81 -3.12 12.87
CA SER A 32 15.83 -2.85 13.88
C SER A 32 15.63 -1.52 14.62
N ALA A 33 14.86 -0.59 14.04
CA ALA A 33 14.46 0.66 14.69
C ALA A 33 13.20 0.53 15.57
N GLY A 34 12.56 -0.65 15.63
CA GLY A 34 11.45 -0.95 16.55
C GLY A 34 10.12 -1.41 15.94
N PRO A 35 9.65 -0.88 14.78
CA PRO A 35 8.38 -1.30 14.20
C PRO A 35 8.34 -2.80 13.87
N ARG A 36 7.40 -3.55 14.47
CA ARG A 36 7.18 -4.97 14.14
C ARG A 36 6.46 -5.22 12.80
N LYS A 37 5.75 -4.21 12.29
CA LYS A 37 5.03 -4.26 11.01
C LYS A 37 5.46 -3.05 10.18
N VAL A 38 6.04 -3.29 9.02
CA VAL A 38 6.49 -2.27 8.06
C VAL A 38 5.81 -2.56 6.72
N ILE A 39 5.21 -1.55 6.12
CA ILE A 39 4.61 -1.65 4.78
C ILE A 39 5.12 -0.50 3.93
N ILE A 40 5.99 -0.79 2.97
CA ILE A 40 6.35 0.16 1.91
C ILE A 40 5.11 0.28 1.01
N THR A 41 4.37 1.37 1.13
CA THR A 41 3.03 1.54 0.54
C THR A 41 3.06 1.55 -0.98
N SER A 42 4.14 2.06 -1.56
CA SER A 42 4.37 2.12 -3.00
C SER A 42 5.86 2.21 -3.31
N ALA A 43 6.36 1.30 -4.14
CA ALA A 43 7.67 1.34 -4.77
C ALA A 43 7.55 1.00 -6.26
N LEU A 44 8.24 1.77 -7.11
CA LEU A 44 8.31 1.51 -8.55
C LEU A 44 9.59 0.73 -8.85
N ILE A 45 9.44 -0.56 -9.18
CA ILE A 45 10.55 -1.48 -9.45
C ILE A 45 10.25 -2.16 -10.79
N GLU A 46 11.15 -2.02 -11.78
CA GLU A 46 10.99 -2.61 -13.11
C GLU A 46 9.61 -2.29 -13.75
N ASP A 47 9.19 -1.03 -13.69
CA ASP A 47 7.88 -0.52 -14.14
C ASP A 47 6.65 -1.10 -13.43
N LYS A 48 6.84 -1.92 -12.39
CA LYS A 48 5.76 -2.44 -11.54
C LYS A 48 5.63 -1.61 -10.30
N LEU A 49 4.40 -1.20 -10.01
CA LEU A 49 4.06 -0.56 -8.76
C LEU A 49 3.79 -1.65 -7.71
N LEU A 50 4.65 -1.73 -6.70
CA LEU A 50 4.58 -2.75 -5.66
C LEU A 50 4.29 -2.13 -4.30
N LEU A 51 3.49 -2.81 -3.50
CA LEU A 51 3.50 -2.70 -2.05
C LEU A 51 4.33 -3.85 -1.50
N ILE A 52 5.26 -3.54 -0.60
CA ILE A 52 6.10 -4.54 0.07
C ILE A 52 5.77 -4.51 1.56
N GLY A 53 5.30 -5.63 2.10
CA GLY A 53 4.98 -5.80 3.50
C GLY A 53 6.00 -6.70 4.20
N SER A 54 6.30 -6.39 5.45
CA SER A 54 7.23 -7.13 6.29
C SER A 54 6.76 -7.10 7.74
N TYR A 55 6.71 -8.26 8.39
CA TYR A 55 6.31 -8.36 9.79
C TYR A 55 7.06 -9.41 10.58
N LYS A 56 7.31 -9.10 11.86
CA LYS A 56 7.88 -10.02 12.84
C LYS A 56 6.79 -10.57 13.76
N ARG A 57 6.71 -11.89 13.90
CA ARG A 57 5.85 -12.54 14.90
C ARG A 57 6.49 -12.48 16.29
N THR A 58 7.77 -12.78 16.37
CA THR A 58 8.60 -12.70 17.58
C THR A 58 9.94 -12.02 17.26
N GLU A 59 10.75 -11.70 18.27
CA GLU A 59 12.06 -11.08 18.04
C GLU A 59 13.10 -12.09 17.52
N GLU A 60 12.91 -13.38 17.81
CA GLU A 60 13.84 -14.47 17.50
C GLU A 60 13.65 -15.03 16.09
N GLN A 61 12.48 -14.83 15.48
CA GLN A 61 12.16 -15.33 14.14
C GLN A 61 12.53 -14.31 13.06
N PRO A 62 12.99 -14.78 11.88
CA PRO A 62 13.15 -13.89 10.73
C PRO A 62 11.78 -13.28 10.34
N PRO A 63 11.76 -12.05 9.83
CA PRO A 63 10.51 -11.42 9.40
C PRO A 63 9.89 -12.19 8.22
N GLU A 64 8.57 -12.32 8.24
CA GLU A 64 7.81 -12.76 7.09
C GLU A 64 7.55 -11.57 6.17
N GLN A 65 7.83 -11.75 4.88
CA GLN A 65 7.74 -10.68 3.89
C GLN A 65 6.86 -11.09 2.72
N PHE A 66 6.13 -10.13 2.17
CA PHE A 66 5.24 -10.34 1.03
C PHE A 66 5.19 -9.10 0.13
N LYS A 67 4.68 -9.27 -1.09
CA LYS A 67 4.37 -8.19 -2.00
C LYS A 67 2.94 -8.22 -2.50
N ILE A 68 2.45 -7.08 -2.93
CA ILE A 68 1.23 -6.94 -3.74
C ILE A 68 1.61 -6.10 -4.95
N GLU A 69 1.36 -6.64 -6.14
CA GLU A 69 1.45 -5.85 -7.38
C GLU A 69 0.17 -5.02 -7.53
N ILE A 70 0.35 -3.70 -7.66
CA ILE A 70 -0.75 -2.73 -7.71
C ILE A 70 -0.89 -2.23 -9.15
N PRO A 71 -2.06 -2.41 -9.79
CA PRO A 71 -2.31 -1.80 -11.08
C PRO A 71 -2.20 -0.28 -11.02
N LYS A 72 -1.31 0.30 -11.83
CA LYS A 72 -1.14 1.76 -11.92
C LYS A 72 -2.37 2.36 -12.62
N ILE A 73 -2.97 3.37 -11.98
CA ILE A 73 -4.02 4.18 -12.58
C ILE A 73 -3.37 5.46 -13.11
N PRO A 74 -3.54 5.81 -14.40
CA PRO A 74 -2.87 6.97 -15.01
C PRO A 74 -3.59 8.28 -14.63
N ALA A 75 -3.57 8.61 -13.35
CA ALA A 75 -4.09 9.85 -12.78
C ALA A 75 -3.32 10.17 -11.49
N TYR A 76 -3.29 11.45 -11.13
CA TYR A 76 -2.73 11.92 -9.86
C TYR A 76 -3.83 12.10 -8.84
N PHE A 77 -3.57 11.74 -7.59
CA PHE A 77 -4.56 11.77 -6.52
C PHE A 77 -3.97 12.39 -5.26
N THR A 78 -4.79 13.16 -4.55
CA THR A 78 -4.44 13.71 -3.23
C THR A 78 -5.03 12.82 -2.13
N GLY A 79 -4.30 12.62 -1.02
CA GLY A 79 -4.80 11.92 0.17
C GLY A 79 -4.76 10.37 0.13
N THR A 80 -4.12 9.77 -0.87
CA THR A 80 -4.04 8.30 -1.00
C THR A 80 -3.15 7.66 0.07
N GLY A 81 -2.07 8.33 0.48
CA GLY A 81 -1.20 7.89 1.57
C GLY A 81 -1.97 7.79 2.90
N ASP A 82 -2.64 8.88 3.28
CA ASP A 82 -3.43 8.94 4.52
C ASP A 82 -4.52 7.85 4.55
N LEU A 83 -5.25 7.70 3.44
CA LEU A 83 -6.26 6.66 3.32
C LEU A 83 -5.66 5.25 3.40
N THR A 84 -4.53 5.00 2.72
CA THR A 84 -3.86 3.70 2.75
C THR A 84 -3.45 3.34 4.18
N THR A 85 -2.84 4.27 4.91
CA THR A 85 -2.44 4.06 6.30
C THR A 85 -3.65 3.81 7.20
N ALA A 86 -4.74 4.56 7.04
CA ALA A 86 -5.97 4.36 7.80
C ALA A 86 -6.61 2.99 7.54
N LEU A 87 -6.68 2.56 6.27
CA LEU A 87 -7.19 1.25 5.89
C LEU A 87 -6.31 0.12 6.42
N LEU A 88 -4.99 0.23 6.29
CA LEU A 88 -4.04 -0.75 6.82
C LEU A 88 -4.19 -0.89 8.33
N LEU A 89 -4.34 0.22 9.07
CA LEU A 89 -4.58 0.20 10.50
C LEU A 89 -5.89 -0.53 10.84
N GLY A 90 -7.00 -0.14 10.21
CA GLY A 90 -8.32 -0.74 10.46
C GLY A 90 -8.35 -2.25 10.16
N TRP A 91 -7.85 -2.65 9.00
CA TRP A 91 -7.81 -4.07 8.61
C TRP A 91 -6.80 -4.88 9.43
N SER A 92 -5.66 -4.30 9.81
CA SER A 92 -4.70 -4.99 10.68
C SER A 92 -5.18 -5.15 12.11
N ASN A 93 -6.10 -4.29 12.57
CA ASN A 93 -6.77 -4.48 13.84
C ASN A 93 -7.80 -5.61 13.77
N LYS A 94 -8.52 -5.73 12.65
CA LYS A 94 -9.48 -6.83 12.41
C LYS A 94 -8.80 -8.17 12.16
N TYR A 95 -7.62 -8.17 11.54
CA TYR A 95 -6.81 -9.35 11.22
C TYR A 95 -5.40 -9.21 11.81
N PRO A 96 -5.23 -9.30 13.14
CA PRO A 96 -3.95 -9.01 13.81
C PRO A 96 -2.80 -9.92 13.38
N ASP A 97 -3.11 -11.18 13.05
CA ASP A 97 -2.12 -12.23 12.73
C ASP A 97 -1.95 -12.50 11.22
N ASN A 98 -2.64 -11.73 10.36
CA ASN A 98 -2.65 -11.91 8.92
C ASN A 98 -2.53 -10.55 8.20
N LEU A 99 -1.28 -10.06 8.13
CA LEU A 99 -0.98 -8.75 7.55
C LEU A 99 -1.18 -8.74 6.03
N GLU A 100 -0.96 -9.88 5.38
CA GLU A 100 -1.24 -10.13 3.98
C GLU A 100 -2.70 -9.83 3.67
N LYS A 101 -3.62 -10.45 4.42
CA LYS A 101 -5.06 -10.22 4.25
C LYS A 101 -5.43 -8.76 4.50
N ALA A 102 -4.85 -8.14 5.52
CA ALA A 102 -5.11 -6.74 5.81
C ALA A 102 -4.66 -5.82 4.65
N ALA A 103 -3.49 -6.08 4.08
CA ALA A 103 -2.96 -5.33 2.94
C ALA A 103 -3.77 -5.58 1.66
N GLU A 104 -4.19 -6.82 1.38
CA GLU A 104 -5.07 -7.15 0.24
C GLU A 104 -6.38 -6.33 0.28
N LEU A 105 -7.02 -6.29 1.45
CA LEU A 105 -8.27 -5.55 1.65
C LEU A 105 -8.04 -4.03 1.53
N ALA A 106 -6.96 -3.51 2.11
CA ALA A 106 -6.60 -2.09 2.02
C ALA A 106 -6.33 -1.65 0.57
N VAL A 107 -5.47 -2.38 -0.15
CA VAL A 107 -5.13 -2.10 -1.55
C VAL A 107 -6.35 -2.23 -2.45
N SER A 108 -7.17 -3.26 -2.26
CA SER A 108 -8.37 -3.46 -3.08
C SER A 108 -9.42 -2.38 -2.82
N SER A 109 -9.59 -1.93 -1.57
CA SER A 109 -10.47 -0.79 -1.22
C SER A 109 -10.01 0.49 -1.92
N LEU A 110 -8.71 0.78 -1.83
CA LEU A 110 -8.10 1.95 -2.46
C LEU A 110 -8.28 1.90 -3.99
N GLN A 111 -7.97 0.77 -4.62
CA GLN A 111 -8.11 0.59 -6.08
C GLN A 111 -9.55 0.82 -6.55
N ALA A 112 -10.54 0.28 -5.85
CA ALA A 112 -11.94 0.48 -6.19
C ALA A 112 -12.36 1.97 -6.07
N LEU A 113 -11.96 2.63 -4.98
CA LEU A 113 -12.23 4.05 -4.74
C LEU A 113 -11.55 4.95 -5.78
N LEU A 114 -10.30 4.67 -6.16
CA LEU A 114 -9.58 5.45 -7.16
C LEU A 114 -10.18 5.28 -8.56
N ARG A 115 -10.64 4.08 -8.91
CA ARG A 115 -11.38 3.83 -10.17
C ARG A 115 -12.69 4.62 -10.20
N ARG A 116 -13.49 4.57 -9.13
CA ARG A 116 -14.70 5.40 -8.99
C ARG A 116 -14.39 6.87 -9.13
N THR A 117 -13.31 7.34 -8.48
CA THR A 117 -12.88 8.74 -8.57
C THR A 117 -12.63 9.15 -10.02
N VAL A 118 -11.85 8.36 -10.77
CA VAL A 118 -11.59 8.63 -12.20
C VAL A 118 -12.87 8.60 -13.03
N GLU A 119 -13.74 7.61 -12.82
CA GLU A 119 -15.01 7.50 -13.54
C GLU A 119 -15.93 8.71 -13.31
N ASP A 120 -16.02 9.20 -12.08
CA ASP A 120 -16.86 10.35 -11.74
C ASP A 120 -16.33 11.64 -12.38
N TYR A 121 -15.01 11.86 -12.39
CA TYR A 121 -14.42 13.01 -13.09
C TYR A 121 -14.67 12.94 -14.60
N LYS A 122 -14.50 11.76 -15.22
CA LYS A 122 -14.81 11.58 -16.65
C LYS A 122 -16.28 11.85 -16.97
N ARG A 123 -17.20 11.38 -16.13
CA ARG A 123 -18.65 11.63 -16.30
C ARG A 123 -19.00 13.11 -16.18
N ALA A 124 -18.27 13.86 -15.37
CA ALA A 124 -18.39 15.30 -15.24
C ALA A 124 -17.73 16.08 -16.39
N GLY A 125 -17.15 15.41 -17.39
CA GLY A 125 -16.47 16.05 -18.53
C GLY A 125 -15.07 16.58 -18.22
N PHE A 126 -14.48 16.20 -17.08
CA PHE A 126 -13.12 16.58 -16.72
C PHE A 126 -12.11 15.53 -17.18
N ASP A 127 -10.96 15.99 -17.68
CA ASP A 127 -9.81 15.13 -17.95
C ASP A 127 -9.09 14.75 -16.64
N PRO A 128 -9.10 13.47 -16.23
CA PRO A 128 -8.44 13.00 -15.00
C PRO A 128 -6.92 13.19 -14.99
N ALA A 129 -6.29 13.42 -16.14
CA ALA A 129 -4.85 13.67 -16.24
C ALA A 129 -4.47 15.15 -16.05
N SER A 130 -5.46 16.06 -16.08
CA SER A 130 -5.22 17.51 -16.07
C SER A 130 -4.85 18.09 -14.70
N SER A 131 -5.16 17.40 -13.61
CA SER A 131 -4.94 17.88 -12.24
C SER A 131 -4.86 16.71 -11.24
N SER A 132 -4.48 17.02 -10.00
CA SER A 132 -4.61 16.06 -8.89
C SER A 132 -6.08 15.95 -8.48
N LEU A 133 -6.59 14.72 -8.42
CA LEU A 133 -7.99 14.46 -8.14
C LEU A 133 -8.24 14.29 -6.65
N GLU A 134 -9.33 14.90 -6.18
CA GLU A 134 -9.87 14.65 -4.84
C GLU A 134 -10.63 13.32 -4.81
N ILE A 135 -10.32 12.49 -3.82
CA ILE A 135 -10.85 11.14 -3.72
C ILE A 135 -12.35 11.11 -3.38
N ARG A 136 -13.11 10.22 -4.04
CA ARG A 136 -14.55 10.00 -3.80
C ARG A 136 -14.80 9.13 -2.58
N LEU A 137 -14.37 9.60 -1.41
CA LEU A 137 -14.38 8.83 -0.15
C LEU A 137 -15.80 8.44 0.29
N ILE A 138 -16.72 9.40 0.36
CA ILE A 138 -18.10 9.18 0.82
C ILE A 138 -18.84 8.23 -0.13
N GLN A 139 -18.68 8.48 -1.43
CA GLN A 139 -19.31 7.67 -2.46
C GLN A 139 -18.78 6.23 -2.43
N SER A 140 -17.55 6.00 -1.95
CA SER A 140 -16.89 4.69 -1.91
C SER A 140 -17.00 3.98 -0.56
N GLN A 141 -17.99 4.33 0.26
CA GLN A 141 -18.16 3.77 1.60
C GLN A 141 -18.34 2.23 1.58
N ASP A 142 -19.07 1.70 0.60
CA ASP A 142 -19.34 0.26 0.52
C ASP A 142 -18.08 -0.53 0.15
N GLU A 143 -17.27 -0.01 -0.75
CA GLU A 143 -15.97 -0.58 -1.13
C GLU A 143 -14.99 -0.58 0.03
N ILE A 144 -15.06 0.42 0.92
CA ILE A 144 -14.23 0.48 2.13
C ILE A 144 -14.72 -0.52 3.17
N ARG A 145 -16.04 -0.69 3.34
CA ARG A 145 -16.61 -1.61 4.34
C ARG A 145 -16.51 -3.07 3.93
N ASN A 146 -16.77 -3.36 2.65
CA ASN A 146 -16.88 -4.69 2.09
C ASN A 146 -16.06 -4.83 0.79
N PRO A 147 -14.73 -4.61 0.81
CA PRO A 147 -13.91 -4.70 -0.38
C PRO A 147 -13.91 -6.11 -0.96
N ARG A 148 -14.08 -6.22 -2.27
CA ARG A 148 -13.69 -7.42 -3.03
C ARG A 148 -12.19 -7.40 -3.23
N VAL A 149 -11.52 -8.49 -2.88
CA VAL A 149 -10.08 -8.63 -3.12
C VAL A 149 -9.82 -8.75 -4.61
N THR A 150 -9.05 -7.79 -5.15
CA THR A 150 -8.62 -7.77 -6.56
C THR A 150 -7.10 -7.84 -6.72
N CYS A 151 -6.37 -7.56 -5.64
CA CYS A 151 -4.92 -7.60 -5.59
C CYS A 151 -4.52 -8.58 -4.47
N ASN A 152 -3.81 -9.66 -4.83
CA ASN A 152 -3.44 -10.72 -3.89
C ASN A 152 -2.00 -10.56 -3.41
N ALA A 153 -1.75 -10.92 -2.16
CA ALA A 153 -0.42 -10.95 -1.59
C ALA A 153 0.34 -12.20 -2.05
N MET A 154 1.62 -12.02 -2.36
CA MET A 154 2.55 -13.10 -2.68
C MET A 154 3.70 -13.08 -1.67
N LYS A 155 3.90 -14.18 -0.95
CA LYS A 155 5.04 -14.31 -0.03
C LYS A 155 6.36 -14.39 -0.80
N TYR A 156 7.38 -13.75 -0.26
CA TYR A 156 8.76 -14.01 -0.67
C TYR A 156 9.20 -15.38 -0.14
N LYS A 157 10.04 -16.08 -0.91
CA LYS A 157 10.63 -17.36 -0.51
C LYS A 157 11.89 -17.15 0.31
#